data_AF-A0A4Q4Z340-F1
#
_entry.id   AF-A0A4Q4Z340-F1
#
_cell.length_a   1.000
_cell.length_b   1.000
_cell.length_c   1.000
_cell.angle_alpha   90.00
_cell.angle_beta   90.00
_cell.angle_gamma   90.00
#
_symmetry.space_group_name_H-M   'P 1'
#
loop_
_entity.id
_entity.type
_entity.pdbx_description
1 polymer ?
#
loop_
_entity_poly.entity_id
_entity_poly.type
_entity_poly.pdbx_seq_one_letter_code
_entity_poly.pdbx_strand_id
1 'polypeptide(L)'
;MSTPSARPVGPRRSRPAIAPTDLWLDLIEARAEFHRCRSVTANKPLALTRAQSGLLAALEAYVTSLGQRGMPVPYELRDELRLWRGSLQADLATRYAHTPPGGSS
;
A
#
# COMPACT_ATOMS: atom_id res chain seq x y z
N MET A 1 -45.88 29.47 9.62
CA MET A 1 -44.51 29.66 9.09
C MET A 1 -43.73 28.39 9.39
N SER A 2 -43.30 27.69 8.33
CA SER A 2 -42.80 26.31 8.36
C SER A 2 -41.36 26.21 8.87
N THR A 3 -41.09 25.24 9.75
CA THR A 3 -39.74 24.81 10.11
C THR A 3 -39.16 23.92 8.99
N PRO A 4 -37.92 24.14 8.51
CA PRO A 4 -37.30 23.21 7.59
C PRO A 4 -36.86 21.95 8.36
N SER A 5 -37.59 20.86 8.11
CA SER A 5 -37.26 19.51 8.52
C SER A 5 -35.94 19.09 7.84
N ALA A 6 -34.85 19.07 8.60
CA ALA A 6 -33.59 18.48 8.16
C ALA A 6 -33.75 16.95 8.10
N ARG A 7 -33.75 16.41 6.88
CA ARG A 7 -33.79 14.96 6.62
C ARG A 7 -32.68 14.24 7.40
N PRO A 8 -32.93 13.07 7.98
CA PRO A 8 -31.85 12.20 8.41
C PRO A 8 -31.07 11.77 7.16
N VAL A 9 -29.81 12.21 7.07
CA VAL A 9 -28.82 11.60 6.17
C VAL A 9 -28.79 10.11 6.52
N GLY A 10 -29.31 9.29 5.62
CA GLY A 10 -29.25 7.83 5.76
C GLY A 10 -27.79 7.40 5.90
N PRO A 11 -27.52 6.27 6.56
CA PRO A 11 -26.15 5.77 6.69
C PRO A 11 -25.59 5.63 5.27
N ARG A 12 -24.51 6.38 4.98
CA ARG A 12 -23.67 6.13 3.81
C ARG A 12 -23.42 4.63 3.81
N ARG A 13 -23.91 3.92 2.79
CA ARG A 13 -23.63 2.50 2.60
C ARG A 13 -22.13 2.33 2.74
N SER A 14 -21.71 1.82 3.89
CA SER A 14 -20.32 1.48 4.17
C SER A 14 -19.92 0.55 3.05
N ARG A 15 -18.96 0.98 2.24
CA ARG A 15 -18.19 0.09 1.37
C ARG A 15 -17.92 -1.17 2.20
N PRO A 16 -18.21 -2.38 1.68
CA PRO A 16 -18.08 -3.59 2.49
C PRO A 16 -16.71 -3.54 3.15
N ALA A 17 -16.71 -3.50 4.49
CA ALA A 17 -15.49 -3.37 5.25
C ALA A 17 -14.72 -4.66 5.01
N ILE A 18 -13.75 -4.61 4.08
CA ILE A 18 -12.89 -5.75 3.77
C ILE A 18 -12.41 -6.32 5.10
N ALA A 19 -12.58 -7.62 5.29
CA ALA A 19 -12.24 -8.22 6.57
C ALA A 19 -10.73 -8.07 6.78
N PRO A 20 -10.25 -7.83 8.01
CA PRO A 20 -8.82 -7.76 8.29
C PRO A 20 -8.10 -9.05 7.87
N THR A 21 -8.82 -10.18 7.92
CA THR A 21 -8.35 -11.48 7.45
C THR A 21 -8.07 -11.49 5.95
N ASP A 22 -8.94 -10.88 5.12
CA ASP A 22 -8.72 -10.80 3.67
C ASP A 22 -7.48 -9.93 3.38
N LEU A 23 -7.36 -8.79 4.07
CA LEU A 23 -6.18 -7.92 3.94
C LEU A 23 -4.88 -8.58 4.44
N TRP A 24 -5.00 -9.46 5.43
CA TRP A 24 -3.88 -10.26 5.92
C TRP A 24 -3.45 -11.32 4.88
N LEU A 25 -4.41 -11.96 4.20
CA LEU A 25 -4.13 -12.88 3.10
C LEU A 25 -3.47 -12.15 1.92
N ASP A 26 -4.01 -10.99 1.54
CA ASP A 26 -3.43 -10.12 0.49
C ASP A 26 -1.97 -9.75 0.84
N LEU A 27 -1.69 -9.48 2.12
CA LEU A 27 -0.33 -9.19 2.58
C LEU A 27 0.61 -10.41 2.46
N ILE A 28 0.13 -11.60 2.82
CA ILE A 28 0.91 -12.85 2.66
C ILE A 28 1.22 -13.10 1.18
N GLU A 29 0.22 -12.96 0.31
CA GLU A 29 0.39 -13.15 -1.13
C GLU A 29 1.37 -12.14 -1.72
N ALA A 30 1.26 -10.87 -1.34
CA ALA A 30 2.17 -9.83 -1.80
C ALA A 30 3.62 -10.07 -1.35
N ARG A 31 3.84 -10.57 -0.11
CA ARG A 31 5.17 -10.98 0.35
C ARG A 31 5.71 -12.15 -0.49
N ALA A 32 4.89 -13.17 -0.72
CA ALA A 32 5.29 -14.33 -1.51
C ALA A 32 5.65 -13.93 -2.95
N GLU A 33 4.87 -13.05 -3.57
CA GLU A 33 5.14 -12.54 -4.91
C GLU A 33 6.41 -11.69 -4.95
N PHE A 34 6.65 -10.83 -3.95
CA PHE A 34 7.91 -10.11 -3.85
C PHE A 34 9.12 -11.06 -3.75
N HIS A 35 9.05 -12.08 -2.89
CA HIS A 35 10.13 -13.05 -2.75
C HIS A 35 10.38 -13.83 -4.05
N ARG A 36 9.31 -14.22 -4.76
CA ARG A 36 9.39 -14.85 -6.08
C ARG A 36 10.01 -13.92 -7.12
N CYS A 37 9.57 -12.67 -7.18
CA CYS A 37 10.15 -11.67 -8.07
C CYS A 37 11.63 -11.42 -7.74
N ARG A 38 12.02 -11.43 -6.47
CA ARG A 38 13.42 -11.23 -6.06
C ARG A 38 14.30 -12.42 -6.46
N SER A 39 13.81 -13.65 -6.36
CA SER A 39 14.60 -14.85 -6.66
C SER A 39 14.70 -15.15 -8.15
N VAL A 40 13.64 -14.90 -8.92
CA VAL A 40 13.57 -15.27 -10.34
C VAL A 40 14.00 -14.13 -11.28
N THR A 41 13.86 -12.87 -10.85
CA THR A 41 13.86 -11.72 -11.78
C THR A 41 14.99 -10.72 -11.52
N ALA A 42 16.22 -11.21 -11.36
CA ALA A 42 17.42 -10.37 -11.32
C ALA A 42 17.54 -9.41 -12.53
N ASN A 43 16.89 -9.73 -13.66
CA ASN A 43 16.92 -8.93 -14.90
C ASN A 43 15.60 -8.19 -15.24
N LYS A 44 14.59 -8.17 -14.35
CA LYS A 44 13.32 -7.44 -14.61
C LYS A 44 13.03 -6.42 -13.52
N PRO A 45 13.72 -5.26 -13.53
CA PRO A 45 13.58 -4.23 -12.49
C PRO A 45 12.15 -3.69 -12.36
N LEU A 46 11.40 -3.64 -13.46
CA LEU A 46 9.99 -3.20 -13.46
C LEU A 46 9.08 -4.17 -12.68
N ALA A 47 9.27 -5.48 -12.82
CA ALA A 47 8.48 -6.49 -12.12
C ALA A 47 8.75 -6.43 -10.62
N LEU A 48 10.01 -6.26 -10.24
CA LEU A 48 10.41 -6.10 -8.84
C LEU A 48 9.77 -4.86 -8.21
N THR A 49 9.80 -3.70 -8.87
CA THR A 49 9.13 -2.48 -8.36
C THR A 49 7.63 -2.66 -8.23
N ARG A 50 6.97 -3.30 -9.20
CA ARG A 50 5.53 -3.57 -9.11
C ARG A 50 5.20 -4.46 -7.91
N ALA A 51 5.98 -5.51 -7.68
CA ALA A 51 5.82 -6.37 -6.51
C ALA A 51 6.08 -5.60 -5.20
N GLN A 52 7.09 -4.73 -5.15
CA GLN A 52 7.35 -3.85 -4.00
C GLN A 52 6.19 -2.88 -3.73
N SER A 53 5.67 -2.23 -4.76
CA SER A 53 4.51 -1.34 -4.63
C SER A 53 3.26 -2.10 -4.17
N GLY A 54 3.02 -3.30 -4.69
CA GLY A 54 1.92 -4.16 -4.27
C GLY A 54 2.03 -4.57 -2.79
N LEU A 55 3.23 -4.95 -2.35
CA LEU A 55 3.50 -5.27 -0.94
C LEU A 55 3.30 -4.07 -0.01
N LEU A 56 3.78 -2.88 -0.40
CA LEU A 56 3.56 -1.66 0.36
C LEU A 56 2.07 -1.33 0.47
N ALA A 57 1.32 -1.44 -0.63
CA ALA A 57 -0.11 -1.18 -0.65
C ALA A 57 -0.88 -2.15 0.28
N ALA A 58 -0.54 -3.45 0.27
CA ALA A 58 -1.15 -4.44 1.14
C ALA A 58 -0.82 -4.18 2.62
N LEU A 59 0.43 -3.82 2.95
CA LEU A 59 0.82 -3.39 4.30
C LEU A 59 0.03 -2.19 4.78
N GLU A 60 -0.08 -1.14 3.96
CA GLU A 60 -0.82 0.07 4.29
C GLU A 60 -2.31 -0.20 4.48
N ALA A 61 -2.91 -1.05 3.64
CA ALA A 61 -4.31 -1.44 3.76
C ALA A 61 -4.57 -2.22 5.06
N TYR A 62 -3.74 -3.20 5.37
CA TYR A 62 -3.87 -3.98 6.61
C TYR A 62 -3.70 -3.09 7.85
N VAL A 63 -2.64 -2.27 7.90
CA VAL A 63 -2.39 -1.34 9.03
C VAL A 63 -3.53 -0.33 9.19
N THR A 64 -4.04 0.22 8.08
CA THR A 64 -5.20 1.13 8.10
C THR A 64 -6.43 0.44 8.69
N SER A 65 -6.65 -0.83 8.33
CA SER A 65 -7.78 -1.61 8.88
C SER A 65 -7.66 -1.85 10.39
N LEU A 66 -6.44 -2.04 10.90
CA LEU A 66 -6.19 -2.14 12.35
C LEU A 66 -6.49 -0.82 13.05
N GLY A 67 -5.99 0.29 12.49
CA GLY A 67 -6.23 1.64 13.05
C GLY A 67 -7.70 2.03 13.07
N GLN A 68 -8.45 1.74 12.00
CA GLN A 68 -9.90 1.98 11.94
C GLN A 68 -10.69 1.18 12.99
N ARG A 69 -10.14 0.03 13.43
CA ARG A 69 -10.75 -0.85 14.43
C ARG A 69 -10.24 -0.57 15.86
N GLY A 70 -9.39 0.45 16.03
CA GLY A 70 -8.78 0.78 17.32
C GLY A 70 -7.78 -0.28 17.80
N MET A 71 -7.32 -1.17 16.92
CA MET A 71 -6.35 -2.20 17.27
C MET A 71 -4.93 -1.66 17.18
N PRO A 72 -4.05 -2.02 18.13
CA PRO A 72 -2.65 -1.61 18.07
C PRO A 72 -1.98 -2.24 16.85
N VAL A 73 -1.13 -1.45 16.18
CA VAL A 73 -0.32 -1.96 15.06
C VAL A 73 0.91 -2.68 15.64
N PRO A 74 1.13 -3.97 15.33
CA PRO A 74 2.34 -4.70 15.72
C PRO A 74 3.61 -3.97 15.32
N TYR A 75 4.66 -4.09 16.14
CA TYR A 75 5.91 -3.36 15.93
C TYR A 75 6.59 -3.78 14.61
N GLU A 76 6.58 -5.09 14.34
CA GLU A 76 7.15 -5.71 13.15
C GLU A 76 6.54 -5.13 11.87
N LEU A 77 5.22 -4.89 11.87
CA LEU A 77 4.51 -4.30 10.73
C LEU A 77 4.83 -2.82 10.55
N ARG A 78 5.05 -2.08 11.64
CA ARG A 78 5.48 -0.68 11.56
C ARG A 78 6.89 -0.57 10.97
N ASP A 79 7.80 -1.42 11.42
CA ASP A 79 9.18 -1.43 10.93
C ASP A 79 9.25 -1.90 9.48
N GLU A 80 8.53 -2.95 9.12
CA GLU A 80 8.45 -3.41 7.73
C GLU A 80 7.90 -2.31 6.80
N LEU A 81 6.86 -1.60 7.21
CA LEU A 81 6.28 -0.49 6.45
C LEU A 81 7.27 0.68 6.28
N ARG A 82 8.07 0.99 7.32
CA ARG A 82 9.15 1.97 7.23
C ARG A 82 10.23 1.54 6.24
N LEU A 83 10.66 0.28 6.30
CA LEU A 83 11.67 -0.28 5.40
C LEU A 83 11.21 -0.22 3.93
N TRP A 84 9.96 -0.62 3.65
CA TRP A 84 9.44 -0.59 2.28
C TRP A 84 9.29 0.82 1.72
N ARG A 85 8.84 1.78 2.52
CA ARG A 85 8.77 3.20 2.10
C ARG A 85 10.15 3.74 1.73
N GLY A 86 11.16 3.48 2.57
CA GLY A 86 12.53 3.90 2.30
C GLY A 86 13.11 3.23 1.05
N SER A 87 12.90 1.92 0.89
CA SER A 87 13.39 1.17 -0.28
C SER A 87 12.77 1.67 -1.58
N LEU A 88 11.46 1.95 -1.61
CA LEU A 88 10.78 2.41 -2.81
C LEU A 88 11.22 3.85 -3.18
N GLN A 89 11.38 4.72 -2.19
CA GLN A 89 11.88 6.08 -2.41
C GLN A 89 13.31 6.07 -2.96
N ALA A 90 14.17 5.18 -2.45
CA ALA A 90 15.52 5.02 -2.96
C ALA A 90 15.53 4.52 -4.41
N ASP A 91 14.74 3.49 -4.75
CA ASP A 91 14.63 2.98 -6.13
C ASP A 91 14.14 4.06 -7.10
N LEU A 92 13.14 4.85 -6.71
CA LEU A 92 12.65 5.97 -7.52
C LEU A 92 13.73 7.04 -7.70
N ALA A 93 14.41 7.45 -6.62
CA ALA A 93 15.47 8.44 -6.70
C ALA A 93 16.62 7.99 -7.62
N THR A 94 17.03 6.73 -7.56
CA THR A 94 18.04 6.16 -8.47
C THR A 94 17.59 6.21 -9.94
N ARG A 95 16.30 5.93 -10.23
CA ARG A 95 15.76 6.00 -11.60
C ARG A 95 15.69 7.43 -12.14
N TYR A 96 15.31 8.39 -11.31
CA TYR A 96 15.32 9.80 -11.69
C TYR A 96 16.74 10.33 -11.89
N ALA A 97 17.71 9.91 -11.07
CA ALA A 97 19.11 10.29 -11.22
C ALA A 97 19.75 9.73 -12.51
N HIS A 98 19.29 8.57 -12.98
CA HIS A 98 19.80 7.96 -14.21
C HIS A 98 19.05 8.38 -15.48
N THR A 99 17.96 9.13 -15.36
CA THR A 99 17.34 9.78 -16.52
C THR A 99 18.17 11.02 -16.83
N PRO A 100 19.00 11.04 -17.90
CA PRO A 100 19.73 12.26 -18.22
C PRO A 100 18.71 13.38 -18.49
N PRO A 101 18.97 14.62 -18.09
CA PRO A 101 18.26 15.76 -18.63
C PRO A 101 18.63 15.92 -20.11
N GLY A 102 18.12 15.04 -20.98
CA GLY A 102 18.01 15.32 -22.41
C GLY A 102 16.87 16.32 -22.53
N GLY A 103 17.15 17.56 -22.90
CA GLY A 103 17.75 17.88 -24.18
C GLY A 103 16.62 18.46 -25.01
N SER A 104 16.09 19.60 -24.56
CA SER A 104 15.21 20.42 -25.38
C SER A 104 16.08 21.14 -26.39
N SER A 105 15.70 20.96 -27.65
CA SER A 105 16.26 21.43 -28.91
C SER A 105 16.81 22.85 -28.93
#